data_AF-A0A349Z820-F1
#
_entry.id   AF-A0A349Z820-F1
#
_cell.length_a   1.000
_cell.length_b   1.000
_cell.length_c   1.000
_cell.angle_alpha   90.00
_cell.angle_beta   90.00
_cell.angle_gamma   90.00
#
_symmetry.space_group_name_H-M   'P 1'
#
loop_
_entity.id
_entity.type
_entity.pdbx_description
1 polymer ?
#
loop_
_entity_poly.entity_id
_entity_poly.type
_entity_poly.pdbx_seq_one_letter_code
_entity_poly.pdbx_strand_id
1 'polypeptide(L)'
;QMQIDEPGKPIENSIIVLVEIGKKRYGIIVDQLLGKQQVVIKSLERHYKKVDGISGATIMGDGKVAMIIDVDNLMKNEQINQVGLA
;
A
#
# COMPACT_ATOMS: atom_id res chain seq x y z
N GLN A 1 -0.66 -11.48 -18.40
CA GLN A 1 -0.81 -12.48 -17.31
C GLN A 1 -0.29 -11.79 -16.05
N MET A 2 -1.03 -11.84 -14.94
CA MET A 2 -0.55 -11.28 -13.67
C MET A 2 0.51 -12.25 -13.15
N GLN A 3 1.77 -11.94 -13.45
CA GLN A 3 2.92 -12.65 -12.91
C GLN A 3 3.01 -12.21 -11.45
N ILE A 4 2.79 -13.14 -10.52
CA ILE A 4 3.06 -12.85 -9.12
C ILE A 4 4.58 -12.96 -8.97
N ASP A 5 5.20 -11.86 -8.55
CA ASP A 5 6.63 -11.78 -8.32
C ASP A 5 7.08 -12.88 -7.34
N GLU A 6 8.37 -13.21 -7.40
CA GLU A 6 9.01 -14.17 -6.48
C GLU A 6 8.66 -13.89 -5.01
N PRO A 7 8.68 -14.92 -4.13
CA PRO A 7 8.41 -14.71 -2.71
C PRO A 7 9.22 -13.53 -2.18
N GLY A 8 8.54 -12.59 -1.51
CA GLY A 8 9.12 -11.34 -1.06
C GLY A 8 10.45 -11.57 -0.32
N LYS A 9 11.39 -10.64 -0.51
CA LYS A 9 12.73 -10.71 0.09
C LYS A 9 12.64 -11.05 1.59
N PRO A 10 13.63 -11.77 2.15
CA PRO A 10 13.74 -11.92 3.60
C PRO A 10 13.56 -10.57 4.32
N ILE A 11 12.83 -10.57 5.43
CA ILE A 11 12.47 -9.32 6.16
C ILE A 11 13.74 -8.50 6.48
N GLU A 12 14.83 -9.18 6.84
CA GLU A 12 16.15 -8.61 7.12
C GLU A 12 16.74 -7.78 5.98
N ASN A 13 16.32 -7.99 4.74
CA ASN A 13 16.78 -7.28 3.54
C ASN A 13 15.64 -6.47 2.87
N SER A 14 14.56 -6.21 3.60
CA SER A 14 13.38 -5.52 3.11
C SER A 14 13.36 -4.05 3.50
N ILE A 15 12.72 -3.22 2.68
CA ILE A 15 12.44 -1.83 3.06
C ILE A 15 11.11 -1.80 3.80
N ILE A 16 11.09 -1.16 4.97
CA ILE A 16 9.89 -1.02 5.80
C ILE A 16 9.47 0.45 5.84
N VAL A 17 8.25 0.74 5.40
CA VAL A 17 7.58 2.03 5.58
C VAL A 17 6.85 1.99 6.92
N LEU A 18 7.31 2.79 7.88
CA LEU A 18 6.66 2.94 9.18
C LEU A 18 5.53 3.97 9.07
N VAL A 19 4.30 3.56 9.40
CA VAL A 19 3.12 4.43 9.45
C VAL A 19 2.57 4.47 10.87
N GLU A 20 2.11 5.65 11.30
CA GLU A 20 1.51 5.87 12.61
C GLU A 20 0.05 6.28 12.44
N ILE A 21 -0.87 5.54 13.07
CA ILE A 21 -2.30 5.78 13.02
C ILE A 21 -2.82 5.84 14.46
N GLY A 22 -3.16 7.04 14.91
CA GLY A 22 -3.48 7.30 16.31
C GLY A 22 -2.29 6.98 17.21
N LYS A 23 -2.39 5.94 18.03
CA LYS A 23 -1.32 5.48 18.94
C LYS A 23 -0.66 4.17 18.49
N LYS A 24 -1.01 3.65 17.32
CA LYS A 24 -0.50 2.39 16.79
C LYS A 24 0.50 2.66 15.66
N ARG A 25 1.56 1.86 15.61
CA ARG A 25 2.54 1.87 14.53
C ARG A 25 2.46 0.58 13.74
N TYR A 26 2.58 0.68 12.44
CA TYR A 26 2.56 -0.44 11.51
C TYR A 26 3.77 -0.34 10.58
N GLY A 27 4.36 -1.50 10.26
CA GLY A 27 5.42 -1.62 9.25
C GLY A 27 4.84 -2.19 7.97
N ILE A 28 4.98 -1.46 6.86
CA ILE A 28 4.59 -1.93 5.53
C ILE A 28 5.87 -2.31 4.78
N ILE A 29 6.03 -3.59 4.45
CA ILE A 29 7.15 -4.07 3.64
C ILE A 29 6.91 -3.67 2.19
N VAL A 30 7.90 -3.07 1.56
CA VAL A 30 7.87 -2.65 0.15
C VAL A 30 9.15 -3.06 -0.56
N ASP A 31 9.05 -3.29 -1.88
CA ASP A 31 10.20 -3.70 -2.68
C ASP A 31 11.20 -2.54 -2.91
N GLN A 32 10.68 -1.34 -3.09
CA GLN A 32 11.46 -0.14 -3.39
C GLN A 32 10.73 1.15 -3.03
N LEU A 33 11.51 2.21 -2.78
CA LEU A 33 10.99 3.57 -2.61
C LEU A 33 11.21 4.35 -3.90
N LEU A 34 10.11 4.75 -4.54
CA LEU A 34 10.13 5.60 -5.74
C LEU A 34 10.30 7.10 -5.41
N GLY A 35 10.31 7.46 -4.12
CA GLY A 35 10.38 8.83 -3.64
C GLY A 35 9.01 9.49 -3.52
N LYS A 36 9.01 10.82 -3.39
CA LYS A 36 7.78 11.63 -3.30
C LYS A 36 7.38 12.11 -4.69
N GLN A 37 6.10 11.93 -5.04
CA GLN A 37 5.54 12.41 -6.29
C GLN A 37 4.23 13.15 -6.03
N GLN A 38 4.01 14.25 -6.75
CA GLN A 38 2.71 14.92 -6.77
C GLN A 38 1.86 14.27 -7.87
N VAL A 39 0.72 13.71 -7.47
CA VAL A 39 -0.17 12.96 -8.36
C VAL A 39 -1.60 13.45 -8.26
N VAL A 40 -2.37 13.30 -9.33
CA VAL A 40 -3.81 13.57 -9.33
C VAL A 40 -4.55 12.29 -9.00
N ILE A 41 -5.29 12.30 -7.89
CA ILE A 41 -6.12 11.16 -7.48
C ILE A 41 -7.34 11.09 -8.39
N LYS A 42 -7.56 9.95 -9.04
CA LYS A 42 -8.77 9.62 -9.79
C LYS A 42 -9.59 8.64 -8.95
N SER A 43 -10.81 9.05 -8.61
CA SER A 43 -11.76 8.18 -7.93
C SER A 43 -12.17 7.04 -8.85
N LEU A 44 -12.20 5.81 -8.30
CA LEU A 44 -12.70 4.62 -8.98
C LEU A 44 -14.25 4.62 -8.87
N GLU A 45 -14.92 5.52 -9.59
CA GLU A 45 -16.37 5.75 -9.47
C GLU A 45 -17.23 4.70 -10.19
N ARG A 46 -18.51 4.59 -9.74
CA ARG A 46 -19.74 3.92 -10.24
C ARG A 46 -19.67 2.61 -11.05
N HIS A 47 -18.71 2.46 -11.95
CA HIS A 47 -18.50 1.27 -12.78
C HIS A 47 -17.45 0.32 -12.21
N TYR A 48 -16.69 0.76 -11.20
CA TYR A 48 -15.69 -0.06 -10.52
C TYR A 48 -16.16 -0.42 -9.11
N LYS A 49 -16.03 -1.70 -8.76
CA LYS A 49 -16.31 -2.17 -7.41
C LYS A 49 -15.27 -1.55 -6.47
N LYS A 50 -15.74 -1.00 -5.35
CA LYS A 50 -14.85 -0.51 -4.28
C LYS A 50 -13.95 -1.68 -3.84
N VAL A 51 -12.64 -1.48 -3.91
CA VAL A 51 -11.64 -2.42 -3.39
C VAL A 51 -11.31 -1.95 -1.98
N ASP A 52 -11.42 -2.84 -1.00
CA ASP A 52 -11.10 -2.46 0.38
C ASP A 52 -9.61 -2.10 0.51
N GLY A 53 -9.30 -1.12 1.35
CA GLY A 53 -7.95 -0.58 1.50
C GLY A 53 -7.44 0.29 0.33
N ILE A 54 -8.26 0.61 -0.67
CA ILE A 54 -7.89 1.50 -1.79
C ILE A 54 -8.77 2.75 -1.81
N SER A 55 -8.15 3.93 -1.86
CA SER A 55 -8.85 5.22 -1.97
C SER A 55 -9.03 5.69 -3.41
N GLY A 56 -8.21 5.20 -4.35
CA GLY A 56 -8.31 5.53 -5.77
C GLY A 56 -7.12 5.04 -6.57
N ALA A 57 -6.98 5.58 -7.78
CA ALA A 57 -5.84 5.33 -8.65
C ALA A 57 -5.32 6.63 -9.27
N THR A 58 -4.12 6.61 -9.83
CA THR A 58 -3.55 7.70 -10.60
C THR A 58 -2.83 7.16 -11.83
N ILE A 59 -2.72 8.00 -12.85
CA ILE A 59 -1.89 7.72 -14.03
C ILE A 59 -0.58 8.49 -13.84
N MET A 60 0.52 7.75 -13.75
CA MET A 60 1.87 8.28 -13.61
C MET A 60 2.34 8.93 -14.92
N GLY A 61 3.37 9.77 -14.85
CA GLY A 61 3.93 10.45 -16.03
C GLY A 61 4.48 9.51 -17.11
N ASP A 62 4.80 8.26 -16.75
CA ASP A 62 5.21 7.18 -17.66
C ASP A 62 4.01 6.37 -18.22
N GLY A 63 2.79 6.77 -17.91
CA GLY A 63 1.55 6.13 -18.36
C GLY A 63 1.13 4.91 -17.52
N LYS A 64 1.90 4.51 -16.51
CA LYS A 64 1.50 3.41 -15.63
C LYS A 64 0.38 3.84 -14.68
N VAL A 65 -0.46 2.88 -14.30
CA VAL A 65 -1.49 3.08 -13.28
C VAL A 65 -0.90 2.73 -11.92
N ALA A 66 -1.01 3.64 -10.96
CA ALA A 66 -0.66 3.40 -9.57
C ALA A 66 -1.92 3.46 -8.70
N MET A 67 -2.02 2.55 -7.73
CA MET A 67 -3.10 2.51 -6.76
C MET A 67 -2.75 3.35 -5.53
N ILE A 68 -3.73 4.00 -4.93
CA ILE A 68 -3.56 4.79 -3.71
C ILE A 68 -4.17 4.01 -2.57
N ILE A 69 -3.32 3.63 -1.61
CA ILE A 69 -3.70 2.81 -0.46
C ILE A 69 -4.32 3.72 0.61
N ASP A 70 -5.50 3.35 1.11
CA ASP A 70 -6.11 3.93 2.30
C ASP A 70 -5.63 3.14 3.52
N VAL A 71 -4.49 3.59 4.07
CA VAL A 71 -3.83 2.91 5.20
C VAL A 71 -4.70 2.97 6.45
N ASP A 72 -5.43 4.07 6.68
CA ASP A 72 -6.31 4.21 7.85
C ASP A 72 -7.45 3.19 7.82
N ASN A 73 -8.07 2.97 6.66
CA ASN A 73 -9.13 1.99 6.50
C ASN A 73 -8.60 0.56 6.56
N LEU A 74 -7.48 0.30 5.87
CA LEU A 74 -6.82 -1.01 5.88
C LEU A 74 -6.53 -1.49 7.32
N MET A 75 -6.02 -0.59 8.18
CA MET A 75 -5.67 -0.94 9.56
C MET A 75 -6.86 -0.98 10.54
N LYS A 76 -8.02 -0.44 10.15
CA LYS A 76 -9.27 -0.51 10.96
C LYS A 76 -10.01 -1.83 10.76
N ASN A 77 -10.03 -2.35 9.53
CA ASN A 77 -10.79 -3.54 9.17
C ASN A 77 -10.00 -4.84 9.36
N GLU A 78 -8.67 -4.76 9.36
CA GLU A 78 -7.81 -5.93 9.54
C GLU A 78 -7.34 -6.05 11.00
N GLN A 79 -7.58 -7.22 11.61
CA GLN A 79 -6.76 -7.67 12.75
C GLN A 79 -5.38 -8.02 12.21
N ILE A 80 -4.54 -7.02 11.94
CA ILE A 80 -3.15 -7.29 11.60
C ILE A 80 -2.52 -7.92 12.83
N ASN A 81 -2.24 -9.22 12.73
CA ASN A 81 -1.50 -9.96 13.74
C ASN A 81 -0.19 -9.22 13.99
N GLN A 82 -0.02 -8.69 15.20
CA GLN A 82 1.26 -8.16 15.61
C GLN A 82 2.28 -9.29 15.49
N VAL A 83 3.24 -9.12 14.58
CA VAL A 83 4.46 -9.92 14.63
C VAL A 83 5.24 -9.36 15.81
N GLY A 84 5.06 -9.97 16.98
CA GLY A 84 5.79 -9.59 18.18
C GLY A 84 7.27 -9.84 17.95
N LEU A 85 8.06 -8.77 17.91
CA LEU A 85 9.49 -8.87 18.16
C LEU A 85 9.64 -9.02 19.67
N ALA A 86 9.82 -10.26 20.11
CA ALA A 86 10.42 -10.58 21.40
C ALA A 86 11.94 -10.47 21.29
#